data_AF-A0A942B057-F1
#
_entry.id   AF-A0A942B057-F1
#
_cell.length_a   1.000
_cell.length_b   1.000
_cell.length_c   1.000
_cell.angle_alpha   90.00
_cell.angle_beta   90.00
_cell.angle_gamma   90.00
#
_symmetry.space_group_name_H-M   'P 1'
#
loop_
_entity.id
_entity.type
_entity.pdbx_description
1 polymer ?
#
loop_
_entity_poly.entity_id
_entity_poly.type
_entity_poly.pdbx_seq_one_letter_code
_entity_poly.pdbx_strand_id
1 'polypeptide(L)'
;MAFATEHPVLAHSEYRAVDEIVRTGGRFEVVSQYDPAGDQPAAIDDLERRIRAGERDVVLLGATGTGKSATTAWLIERLQRPTLVMAPNKTLAAQLANELREMLPHNAVEYFVSYYDYYQP
;
A
#
# COMPACT_ATOMS: atom_id res chain seq x y z
N MET A 1 19.67 15.52 26.85
CA MET A 1 18.30 16.04 26.77
C MET A 1 17.43 14.93 26.22
N ALA A 2 16.76 14.18 27.10
CA ALA A 2 15.84 13.11 26.72
C ALA A 2 14.50 13.75 26.35
N PHE A 3 14.01 13.51 25.13
CA PHE A 3 12.68 13.94 24.74
C PHE A 3 11.65 12.99 25.35
N ALA A 4 10.61 13.59 25.92
CA ALA A 4 9.55 12.94 26.64
C ALA A 4 8.72 12.01 25.74
N THR A 5 8.36 10.86 26.34
CA THR A 5 7.22 9.98 26.07
C THR A 5 7.28 9.01 24.89
N GLU A 6 7.59 7.76 25.25
CA GLU A 6 7.44 6.50 24.50
C GLU A 6 5.97 6.06 24.29
N HIS A 7 5.02 7.00 24.17
CA HIS A 7 3.62 6.65 23.94
C HIS A 7 3.13 7.37 22.68
N PRO A 8 2.97 6.67 21.55
CA PRO A 8 2.33 7.28 20.39
C PRO A 8 0.90 7.64 20.79
N VAL A 9 0.54 8.91 20.60
CA VAL A 9 -0.86 9.34 20.72
C VAL A 9 -1.63 8.61 19.63
N LEU A 10 -2.32 7.53 20.01
CA LEU A 10 -3.21 6.79 19.12
C LEU A 10 -4.42 7.68 18.86
N ALA A 11 -4.76 7.89 17.59
CA ALA A 11 -5.94 8.65 17.21
C ALA A 11 -7.21 7.96 17.78
N HIS A 12 -7.88 8.61 18.71
CA HIS A 12 -9.14 8.15 19.29
C HIS A 12 -10.31 8.74 18.48
N SER A 13 -11.24 7.91 18.03
CA SER A 13 -12.47 8.35 17.35
C SER A 13 -13.66 7.87 18.17
N GLU A 14 -14.52 8.80 18.60
CA GLU A 14 -15.73 8.50 19.39
C GLU A 14 -16.80 7.71 18.59
N TYR A 15 -16.67 7.66 17.26
CA TYR A 15 -17.60 7.00 16.34
C TYR A 15 -17.08 5.69 15.75
N ARG A 16 -15.84 5.32 16.07
CA ARG A 16 -15.28 4.03 15.66
C ARG A 16 -15.34 3.13 16.88
N ALA A 17 -16.17 2.08 16.83
CA ALA A 17 -15.91 0.93 17.68
C ALA A 17 -14.48 0.49 17.33
N VAL A 18 -13.54 0.76 18.24
CA VAL A 18 -12.21 0.15 18.20
C VAL A 18 -12.39 -1.28 18.70
N ASP A 19 -13.31 -2.02 18.09
CA ASP A 19 -13.27 -3.46 18.21
C ASP A 19 -11.97 -3.88 17.53
N GLU A 20 -11.30 -4.87 18.13
CA GLU A 20 -10.17 -5.51 17.50
C GLU A 20 -10.66 -6.12 16.19
N ILE A 21 -10.51 -5.39 15.08
CA ILE A 21 -10.62 -5.96 13.74
C ILE A 21 -9.52 -7.02 13.68
N VAL A 22 -9.87 -8.25 14.06
CA VAL A 22 -8.96 -9.38 14.04
C VAL A 22 -8.60 -9.59 12.58
N ARG A 23 -7.32 -9.40 12.26
CA ARG A 23 -6.82 -9.65 10.91
C ARG A 23 -7.18 -11.08 10.55
N THR A 24 -7.93 -11.26 9.47
CA THR A 24 -8.07 -12.57 8.86
C THR A 24 -6.68 -13.00 8.42
N GLY A 25 -6.28 -14.24 8.72
CA GLY A 25 -4.93 -14.76 8.45
C GLY A 25 -4.62 -14.98 6.95
N GLY A 26 -5.29 -14.25 6.06
CA GLY A 26 -5.09 -14.35 4.62
C GLY A 26 -3.72 -13.85 4.21
N ARG A 27 -3.13 -14.49 3.20
CA ARG A 27 -1.90 -14.03 2.56
C ARG A 27 -2.24 -13.21 1.32
N PHE A 28 -1.46 -12.17 1.07
CA PHE A 28 -1.48 -11.49 -0.22
C PHE A 28 -0.89 -12.42 -1.28
N GLU A 29 -1.55 -12.55 -2.43
CA GLU A 29 -1.13 -13.42 -3.53
C GLU A 29 -1.30 -12.64 -4.85
N VAL A 30 -0.18 -12.39 -5.53
CA VAL A 30 -0.20 -11.74 -6.85
C VAL A 30 -0.44 -12.78 -7.92
N VAL A 31 -1.49 -12.57 -8.71
CA VAL A 31 -1.79 -13.32 -9.92
C VAL A 31 -1.43 -12.45 -11.12
N SER A 32 -0.43 -12.86 -11.89
CA SER A 32 0.07 -12.13 -13.06
C SER A 32 0.54 -13.10 -14.13
N GLN A 33 0.37 -12.74 -15.41
CA GLN A 33 0.97 -13.44 -16.55
C GLN A 33 2.45 -13.06 -16.77
N TYR A 34 2.94 -12.08 -16.02
CA TYR A 34 4.29 -11.53 -16.11
C TYR A 34 5.03 -11.73 -14.80
N ASP A 35 6.32 -11.99 -14.92
CA ASP A 35 7.27 -11.97 -13.82
C ASP A 35 8.02 -10.63 -13.75
N PRO A 36 8.55 -10.24 -12.57
CA PRO A 36 9.43 -9.07 -12.46
C PRO A 36 10.60 -9.16 -13.44
N ALA A 37 10.82 -8.10 -14.23
CA ALA A 37 11.84 -8.07 -15.28
C ALA A 37 12.64 -6.77 -15.29
N GLY A 38 13.79 -6.78 -15.99
CA GLY A 38 14.70 -5.63 -16.02
C GLY A 38 15.23 -5.29 -14.62
N ASP A 39 15.10 -4.03 -14.22
CA ASP A 39 15.55 -3.56 -12.90
C ASP A 39 14.56 -3.86 -11.76
N GLN A 40 13.35 -4.36 -12.08
CA GLN A 40 12.31 -4.60 -11.08
C GLN A 40 12.72 -5.60 -9.98
N PRO A 41 13.35 -6.77 -10.27
CA PRO A 41 13.75 -7.70 -9.22
C PRO A 41 14.67 -7.07 -8.18
N ALA A 42 15.71 -6.37 -8.64
CA ALA A 42 16.67 -5.69 -7.78
C ALA A 42 16.03 -4.55 -6.97
N ALA A 43 15.12 -3.79 -7.59
CA ALA A 43 14.37 -2.74 -6.89
C ALA A 43 13.48 -3.34 -5.78
N ILE A 44 12.78 -4.44 -6.05
CA ILE A 44 11.91 -5.10 -5.05
C ILE A 44 12.75 -5.65 -3.89
N ASP A 45 13.89 -6.28 -4.19
CA ASP A 45 14.81 -6.80 -3.17
C ASP A 45 15.35 -5.69 -2.25
N ASP A 46 15.78 -4.56 -2.82
CA ASP A 46 16.27 -3.43 -2.04
C ASP A 46 15.15 -2.81 -1.18
N LEU A 47 13.97 -2.56 -1.77
CA LEU A 47 12.82 -2.02 -1.05
C LEU A 47 12.41 -2.93 0.10
N GLU A 48 12.30 -4.25 -0.13
CA GLU A 48 11.96 -5.19 0.92
C GLU A 48 12.98 -5.16 2.06
N ARG A 49 14.28 -5.22 1.72
CA ARG A 49 15.37 -5.20 2.70
C ARG A 49 15.29 -3.96 3.59
N ARG A 50 15.13 -2.78 2.98
CA ARG A 50 15.07 -1.49 3.69
C ARG A 50 13.84 -1.41 4.60
N ILE A 51 12.68 -1.82 4.09
CA ILE A 51 11.43 -1.84 4.87
C ILE A 51 11.53 -2.83 6.05
N ARG A 52 12.10 -4.01 5.85
CA ARG A 52 12.32 -5.00 6.93
C ARG A 52 13.37 -4.55 7.95
N ALA A 53 14.34 -3.72 7.53
CA ALA A 53 15.30 -3.09 8.42
C ALA A 53 14.70 -1.96 9.28
N GLY A 54 13.41 -1.65 9.11
CA GLY A 54 12.72 -0.62 9.88
C GLY A 54 12.88 0.80 9.33
N GLU A 55 13.41 0.96 8.10
CA GLU A 55 13.41 2.25 7.44
C GLU A 55 11.97 2.73 7.23
N ARG A 56 11.68 3.95 7.69
CA ARG A 56 10.33 4.53 7.62
C ARG A 56 10.03 5.13 6.25
N ASP A 57 11.04 5.77 5.65
CA ASP A 57 10.91 6.56 4.43
C ASP A 57 11.79 5.94 3.33
N VAL A 58 11.15 5.29 2.37
CA VAL A 58 11.82 4.59 1.27
C VAL A 58 11.25 5.09 -0.06
N VAL A 59 12.12 5.38 -1.02
CA VAL A 59 11.73 5.94 -2.33
C VAL A 59 12.09 4.95 -3.43
N LEU A 60 11.09 4.54 -4.21
CA LEU A 60 11.28 3.85 -5.48
C LEU A 60 11.47 4.89 -6.60
N LEU A 61 12.70 5.03 -7.08
CA LEU A 61 12.99 5.84 -8.27
C LEU A 61 12.74 4.98 -9.52
N GLY A 62 11.60 5.23 -10.18
CA GLY A 62 11.23 4.50 -11.40
C GLY A 62 10.77 5.45 -12.52
N ALA A 63 11.33 5.26 -13.72
CA ALA A 63 10.92 6.01 -14.90
C ALA A 63 9.45 5.73 -15.28
N THR A 64 8.87 6.57 -16.12
CA THR A 64 7.51 6.33 -16.65
C THR A 64 7.51 5.07 -17.52
N GLY A 65 6.50 4.22 -17.36
CA GLY A 65 6.37 2.97 -18.13
C GLY A 65 7.13 1.77 -17.56
N THR A 66 7.87 1.89 -16.45
CA THR A 66 8.65 0.77 -15.87
C THR A 66 7.84 -0.18 -14.98
N GLY A 67 6.51 -0.12 -15.01
CA GLY A 67 5.66 -1.02 -14.22
C GLY A 67 5.73 -0.78 -12.69
N LYS A 68 5.67 0.49 -12.24
CA LYS A 68 5.68 0.84 -10.81
C LYS A 68 4.53 0.21 -10.02
N SER A 69 3.33 0.11 -10.60
CA SER A 69 2.19 -0.55 -9.97
C SER A 69 2.46 -2.03 -9.71
N ALA A 70 2.94 -2.76 -10.72
CA ALA A 70 3.31 -4.17 -10.58
C ALA A 70 4.44 -4.39 -9.56
N THR A 71 5.49 -3.55 -9.62
CA THR A 71 6.57 -3.51 -8.63
C THR A 71 6.02 -3.37 -7.20
N THR A 72 5.00 -2.53 -7.02
CA THR A 72 4.35 -2.29 -5.73
C THR A 72 3.50 -3.49 -5.29
N ALA A 73 2.75 -4.12 -6.20
CA ALA A 73 1.96 -5.32 -5.90
C ALA A 73 2.86 -6.49 -5.44
N TRP A 74 3.95 -6.77 -6.15
CA TRP A 74 4.92 -7.80 -5.75
C TRP A 74 5.60 -7.47 -4.42
N LEU A 75 5.88 -6.20 -4.15
CA LEU A 75 6.41 -5.78 -2.86
C LEU A 75 5.40 -6.01 -1.72
N ILE A 76 4.10 -5.71 -1.94
CA ILE A 76 3.02 -5.98 -0.98
C ILE A 76 2.95 -7.48 -0.67
N GLU A 77 3.00 -8.33 -1.70
CA GLU A 77 3.03 -9.78 -1.55
C GLU A 77 4.26 -10.25 -0.75
N ARG A 78 5.47 -9.74 -1.02
CA ARG A 78 6.64 -10.15 -0.23
C ARG A 78 6.55 -9.72 1.22
N LEU A 79 6.08 -8.51 1.47
CA LEU A 79 6.02 -7.95 2.83
C LEU A 79 4.89 -8.54 3.67
N GLN A 80 3.80 -9.00 3.06
CA GLN A 80 2.61 -9.51 3.74
C GLN A 80 2.04 -8.51 4.76
N ARG A 81 1.96 -7.24 4.37
CA ARG A 81 1.49 -6.14 5.23
C ARG A 81 0.29 -5.44 4.60
N PRO A 82 -0.79 -5.19 5.37
CA PRO A 82 -1.84 -4.28 4.92
C PRO A 82 -1.25 -2.93 4.51
N THR A 83 -1.63 -2.46 3.33
CA THR A 83 -0.98 -1.33 2.67
C THR A 83 -2.03 -0.29 2.29
N LEU A 84 -1.74 0.98 2.58
CA LEU A 84 -2.52 2.12 2.13
C LEU A 84 -1.79 2.76 0.95
N VAL A 85 -2.44 2.77 -0.22
CA VAL A 85 -1.93 3.48 -1.40
C VAL A 85 -2.65 4.81 -1.52
N MET A 86 -1.89 5.91 -1.52
CA MET A 86 -2.43 7.26 -1.63
C MET A 86 -2.13 7.82 -3.01
N ALA A 87 -3.14 8.42 -3.64
CA ALA A 87 -3.02 9.05 -4.95
C ALA A 87 -3.54 10.50 -4.88
N PRO A 88 -2.99 11.42 -5.70
CA PRO A 88 -3.30 12.84 -5.58
C PRO A 88 -4.66 13.23 -6.18
N ASN A 89 -5.34 12.34 -6.91
CA ASN A 89 -6.65 12.60 -7.51
C ASN A 89 -7.46 11.31 -7.68
N LYS A 90 -8.79 11.45 -7.87
CA LYS A 90 -9.73 10.33 -8.01
C LYS A 90 -9.42 9.45 -9.24
N THR A 91 -8.95 10.03 -10.34
CA THR A 91 -8.64 9.29 -11.57
C THR A 91 -7.49 8.31 -11.38
N LEU A 92 -6.36 8.77 -10.84
CA LEU A 92 -5.21 7.92 -10.54
C LEU A 92 -5.52 6.90 -9.44
N ALA A 93 -6.31 7.31 -8.43
CA ALA A 93 -6.74 6.39 -7.38
C ALA A 93 -7.57 5.24 -7.95
N ALA A 94 -8.51 5.54 -8.85
CA ALA A 94 -9.33 4.52 -9.52
C ALA A 94 -8.49 3.60 -10.42
N GLN A 95 -7.54 4.17 -11.18
CA GLN A 95 -6.62 3.39 -12.01
C GLN A 95 -5.81 2.40 -11.16
N LEU A 96 -5.16 2.87 -10.10
CA LEU A 96 -4.36 2.02 -9.22
C LEU A 96 -5.21 0.95 -8.53
N ALA A 97 -6.43 1.29 -8.09
CA ALA A 97 -7.32 0.32 -7.49
C ALA A 97 -7.72 -0.80 -8.47
N ASN A 98 -7.98 -0.47 -9.73
CA ASN A 98 -8.29 -1.47 -10.76
C ASN A 98 -7.07 -2.35 -11.08
N GLU A 99 -5.89 -1.74 -11.28
CA GLU A 99 -4.63 -2.48 -11.52
C GLU A 99 -4.33 -3.44 -10.35
N LEU A 100 -4.50 -3.00 -9.10
CA LEU A 100 -4.30 -3.84 -7.92
C LEU A 100 -5.37 -4.92 -7.76
N ARG A 101 -6.63 -4.68 -8.15
CA ARG A 101 -7.68 -5.71 -8.16
C ARG A 101 -7.39 -6.83 -9.15
N GLU A 102 -6.88 -6.46 -10.33
CA GLU A 102 -6.46 -7.43 -11.34
C GLU A 102 -5.29 -8.28 -10.84
N MET A 103 -4.32 -7.66 -10.16
CA MET A 103 -3.14 -8.36 -9.65
C MET A 103 -3.37 -9.13 -8.35
N LEU A 104 -4.32 -8.73 -7.50
CA LEU A 104 -4.60 -9.36 -6.21
C LEU A 104 -6.08 -9.84 -6.15
N PRO A 105 -6.53 -10.68 -7.09
CA PRO A 105 -7.96 -11.02 -7.24
C PRO A 105 -8.52 -11.82 -6.06
N HIS A 106 -7.65 -12.38 -5.23
CA HIS A 106 -8.01 -13.17 -4.05
C HIS A 106 -7.90 -12.38 -2.74
N ASN A 107 -7.60 -11.09 -2.81
CA ASN A 107 -7.45 -10.21 -1.64
C ASN A 107 -8.42 -9.03 -1.67
N ALA A 108 -8.66 -8.44 -0.50
CA ALA A 108 -9.51 -7.26 -0.37
C ALA A 108 -8.78 -6.01 -0.86
N VAL A 109 -9.09 -5.58 -2.10
CA VAL A 109 -8.61 -4.32 -2.68
C VAL A 109 -9.75 -3.29 -2.68
N GLU A 110 -9.71 -2.43 -1.67
CA GLU A 110 -10.74 -1.43 -1.39
C GLU A 110 -10.41 -0.07 -1.98
N TYR A 111 -11.46 0.68 -2.33
CA TYR A 111 -11.35 2.03 -2.90
C TYR A 111 -12.03 3.05 -2.00
N PHE A 112 -11.24 3.94 -1.39
CA PHE A 112 -11.72 4.91 -0.41
C PHE A 112 -11.48 6.36 -0.89
N VAL A 113 -12.56 7.04 -1.29
CA VAL A 113 -12.55 8.44 -1.72
C VAL A 113 -13.80 9.15 -1.21
N SER A 114 -13.82 10.49 -1.27
CA SER A 114 -15.04 11.25 -1.01
C SER A 114 -16.16 10.79 -1.95
N TYR A 115 -17.31 10.46 -1.34
CA TYR A 115 -18.56 10.13 -2.03
C TYR A 115 -19.31 11.36 -2.54
N TYR A 116 -18.85 12.57 -2.21
CA TYR A 116 -19.43 13.79 -2.75
C TYR A 116 -19.01 13.99 -4.20
N ASP A 117 -20.01 14.11 -5.08
CA ASP A 117 -19.83 14.48 -6.48
C ASP A 117 -19.56 15.99 -6.63
N TYR A 118 -20.20 16.79 -5.78
CA TYR A 118 -19.99 18.23 -5.69
C TYR A 118 -19.95 18.64 -4.22
N TYR A 119 -18.97 19.46 -3.86
CA TYR A 119 -18.84 20.07 -2.54
C TYR A 119 -18.55 21.55 -2.73
N GLN A 120 -19.41 22.39 -2.16
CA GLN A 120 -19.21 23.82 -2.08
C GLN A 120 -19.15 24.18 -0.59
N PRO A 121 -18.05 24.79 -0.12
CA PRO A 121 -17.88 25.19 1.28
C PRO A 121 -18.92 26.20 1.76
#